data_AF-A0A551Z5H0-F1
#
_entry.id   AF-A0A551Z5H0-F1
#
_cell.length_a   1.000
_cell.length_b   1.000
_cell.length_c   1.000
_cell.angle_alpha   90.00
_cell.angle_beta   90.00
_cell.angle_gamma   90.00
#
_symmetry.space_group_name_H-M   'P 1'
#
loop_
_entity.id
_entity.type
_entity.pdbx_description
1 polymer ?
#
loop_
_entity_poly.entity_id
_entity_poly.type
_entity_poly.pdbx_seq_one_letter_code
_entity_poly.pdbx_strand_id
1 'polypeptide(L)' 'MRYAIIIEKAENNYSAYVPDLPGCVTTGKTLEEIAENVIYIFRMLCFKN' A
#
# COMPACT_ATOMS: atom_id res chain seq x y z
N MET A 1 -4.99 16.16 -1.77
CA MET A 1 -6.03 15.10 -1.80
C MET A 1 -5.70 14.06 -0.75
N ARG A 2 -6.70 13.39 -0.19
CA ARG A 2 -6.53 12.30 0.79
C ARG A 2 -7.06 11.02 0.16
N TYR A 3 -6.36 9.91 0.40
CA TYR A 3 -6.74 8.59 -0.06
C TYR A 3 -6.81 7.66 1.15
N ALA A 4 -7.76 6.74 1.14
CA ALA A 4 -7.80 5.68 2.14
C ALA A 4 -6.78 4.60 1.76
N ILE A 5 -6.00 4.13 2.73
CA ILE A 5 -5.14 2.98 2.57
C ILE A 5 -5.66 1.93 3.55
N ILE A 6 -6.00 0.76 3.02
CA ILE A 6 -6.40 -0.39 3.82
C ILE A 6 -5.15 -1.22 4.06
N ILE A 7 -4.82 -1.49 5.32
CA ILE A 7 -3.75 -2.41 5.71
C ILE A 7 -4.43 -3.61 6.38
N GLU A 8 -4.28 -4.78 5.79
CA GLU A 8 -4.78 -6.04 6.32
C GLU A 8 -3.63 -6.85 6.90
N LYS A 9 -3.86 -7.44 8.08
CA LYS A 9 -2.93 -8.38 8.69
C LYS A 9 -3.31 -9.78 8.25
N ALA A 10 -2.38 -10.47 7.62
CA ALA A 10 -2.44 -11.90 7.33
C ALA A 10 -1.62 -12.69 8.37
N GLU A 11 -1.61 -14.01 8.24
CA GLU A 11 -1.08 -14.92 9.26
C GLU A 11 0.39 -14.64 9.63
N ASN A 12 1.22 -14.28 8.64
CA ASN A 12 2.66 -14.01 8.82
C ASN A 12 3.15 -12.71 8.16
N ASN A 13 2.25 -11.91 7.59
CA ASN A 13 2.59 -10.71 6.84
C ASN A 13 1.43 -9.71 6.86
N TYR A 14 1.64 -8.58 6.21
CA TYR A 14 0.67 -7.52 6.00
C TYR A 14 0.51 -7.29 4.50
N SER A 15 -0.71 -6.96 4.09
CA SER A 15 -1.03 -6.45 2.76
C SER A 15 -1.56 -5.02 2.90
N ALA A 16 -1.24 -4.16 1.94
CA ALA A 16 -1.81 -2.83 1.87
C ALA A 16 -2.24 -2.49 0.45
N TYR A 17 -3.39 -1.85 0.33
CA TYR A 17 -3.91 -1.42 -0.96
C TYR A 17 -4.79 -0.17 -0.86
N VAL A 18 -4.94 0.52 -1.99
CA VAL A 18 -5.82 1.69 -2.12
C VAL A 18 -7.07 1.27 -2.88
N PRO A 19 -8.27 1.31 -2.27
CA PRO A 19 -9.51 0.88 -2.92
C PRO A 19 -9.88 1.77 -4.12
N ASP A 20 -9.48 3.05 -4.08
CA ASP A 20 -9.77 4.03 -5.14
C ASP A 20 -8.82 3.94 -6.35
N LEU A 21 -7.67 3.28 -6.19
CA LEU A 21 -6.63 3.19 -7.21
C LEU A 21 -6.24 1.72 -7.43
N PRO A 22 -7.01 0.99 -8.24
CA PRO A 22 -6.72 -0.41 -8.55
C PRO A 22 -5.33 -0.51 -9.21
N GLY A 23 -4.50 -1.44 -8.71
CA GLY A 23 -3.10 -1.60 -9.11
C GLY A 23 -2.10 -1.05 -8.09
N CYS A 24 -2.56 -0.29 -7.09
CA CYS A 24 -1.76 0.13 -5.95
C CYS A 24 -1.89 -0.88 -4.80
N VAL A 25 -1.16 -2.01 -4.91
CA VAL A 25 -1.13 -3.09 -3.91
C VAL A 25 0.31 -3.46 -3.53
N THR A 26 0.57 -3.70 -2.25
CA THR A 26 1.87 -4.16 -1.75
C THR A 26 1.72 -5.11 -0.54
N THR A 27 2.78 -5.84 -0.21
CA THR A 27 2.87 -6.74 0.96
C THR A 27 4.18 -6.52 1.70
N GLY A 28 4.21 -6.78 3.00
CA GLY A 28 5.39 -6.60 3.86
C GLY A 28 5.29 -7.46 5.11
N LYS A 29 6.40 -7.73 5.79
CA LYS A 29 6.43 -8.60 6.98
C LYS A 29 6.14 -7.83 8.28
N THR A 30 6.40 -6.52 8.29
CA THR A 30 6.13 -5.65 9.46
C THR A 30 5.22 -4.48 9.10
N LEU A 31 4.69 -3.82 10.13
CA LEU A 31 3.85 -2.63 9.97
C LEU A 31 4.65 -1.44 9.43
N GLU A 32 5.92 -1.30 9.83
CA GLU A 32 6.81 -0.26 9.35
C GLU A 32 7.12 -0.47 7.86
N GLU A 33 7.47 -1.71 7.48
CA GLU A 33 7.78 -2.05 6.09
C GLU A 33 6.58 -1.81 5.18
N ILE A 34 5.37 -2.24 5.59
CA ILE A 34 4.19 -2.06 4.75
C ILE A 34 3.79 -0.58 4.63
N ALA A 35 3.97 0.22 5.68
CA ALA A 35 3.71 1.66 5.66
C ALA A 35 4.67 2.39 4.71
N GLU A 36 5.95 2.06 4.74
CA GLU A 36 6.93 2.62 3.80
C GLU A 36 6.64 2.19 2.35
N ASN A 37 6.39 0.89 2.15
CA ASN A 37 6.11 0.34 0.83
C ASN A 37 4.89 1.01 0.19
N VAL A 38 3.78 1.14 0.92
CA VAL A 38 2.54 1.68 0.33
C VAL A 38 2.68 3.15 -0.04
N ILE A 39 3.44 3.94 0.73
CA ILE A 39 3.76 5.33 0.39
C ILE A 39 4.63 5.39 -0.88
N TYR A 40 5.62 4.50 -0.99
CA TYR A 40 6.49 4.43 -2.15
C TYR A 40 5.71 4.08 -3.42
N ILE A 41 4.91 3.00 -3.41
CA ILE A 41 4.19 2.57 -4.61
C ILE A 41 3.14 3.60 -5.01
N PHE A 42 2.46 4.22 -4.04
CA PHE A 42 1.45 5.23 -4.30
C PHE A 42 2.05 6.40 -5.08
N ARG A 43 3.23 6.84 -4.65
CA ARG A 43 3.99 7.91 -5.31
C ARG A 43 4.55 7.47 -6.67
N MET A 44 4.80 6.20 -6.88
CA MET A 44 5.34 5.68 -8.15
C MET A 44 4.25 5.46 -9.21
N LEU A 45 3.07 4.98 -8.79
CA LEU A 45 1.93 4.70 -9.68
C LEU A 45 1.17 5.97 -10.06
N CYS A 46 1.02 6.92 -9.14
CA CYS A 46 0.28 8.16 -9.39
C CYS A 46 1.01 9.11 -10.38
N PHE A 47 2.31 8.92 -10.62
CA PHE A 47 3.13 9.75 -11.53
C PHE A 47 3.52 9.03 -12.84
N LYS A 48 2.96 7.85 -13.12
CA LYS A 48 3.20 7.13 -14.39
C LYS A 48 2.19 7.47 -15.51
N ASN A 49 1.33 8.47 -15.32
CA ASN A 49 0.52 9.08 -16.38
C ASN A 49 0.86 10.56 -16.53
#